data_AF-A0A938IHM4-F1
#
_entry.id   AF-A0A938IHM4-F1
#
_cell.length_a   1.000
_cell.length_b   1.000
_cell.length_c   1.000
_cell.angle_alpha   90.00
_cell.angle_beta   90.00
_cell.angle_gamma   90.00
#
_symmetry.space_group_name_H-M   'P 1'
#
loop_
_entity.id
_entity.type
_entity.pdbx_description
1 polymer ?
#
loop_
_entity_poly.entity_id
_entity_poly.type
_entity_poly.pdbx_seq_one_letter_code
_entity_poly.pdbx_strand_id
1 'polypeptide(L)'
;MIARIDMSPATTSASVRVATNRRSPHAVVVGDHRASEFAAALRWLEDRVVVTRLDSLDASNAYQAALEGRPVDLLVLAQSRPGQVDADALARLHRAFPLARVVGLLGSWCEGETRSGTPWPGVPRLAWHQFVTRLEREWLAPSGPLATWSLPRTATNADRLAASRATHRPIGSRGLAVVRASQFAVYEGLDASLRSDGWSTVWWAPHSPLQRVRADALVWDLATIGNGELDAFRMARRMLDDAPAIVIAGFPRLDDHQAFSEAGAASVIAKPYELDDLLASLARLTPRSDAVRESAASPRLSRRTA
;
A
#
# COMPACT_ATOMS: atom_id res chain seq x y z
N MET A 1 -43.64 47.48 -25.74
CA MET A 1 -42.53 46.88 -26.50
C MET A 1 -41.36 46.76 -25.55
N ILE A 2 -41.22 45.61 -24.88
CA ILE A 2 -40.29 45.38 -23.76
C ILE A 2 -39.02 44.75 -24.33
N ALA A 3 -37.89 45.47 -24.23
CA ALA A 3 -36.60 44.99 -24.67
C ALA A 3 -36.05 43.95 -23.69
N ARG A 4 -35.80 42.74 -24.18
CA ARG A 4 -35.12 41.65 -23.46
C ARG A 4 -33.64 42.01 -23.32
N ILE A 5 -33.14 42.03 -22.08
CA ILE A 5 -31.71 42.04 -21.76
C ILE A 5 -31.27 40.59 -21.74
N ASP A 6 -30.45 40.22 -22.72
CA ASP A 6 -29.83 38.90 -22.83
C ASP A 6 -28.54 38.91 -21.99
N MET A 7 -28.56 38.24 -20.83
CA MET A 7 -27.37 38.05 -20.00
C MET A 7 -26.77 36.67 -20.27
N SER A 8 -25.78 36.63 -21.15
CA SER A 8 -24.93 35.46 -21.36
C SER A 8 -23.70 35.54 -20.43
N PRO A 9 -23.47 34.59 -19.51
CA PRO A 9 -22.24 34.57 -18.72
C PRO A 9 -21.12 33.90 -19.52
N ALA A 10 -20.11 34.68 -19.90
CA ALA A 10 -18.87 34.16 -20.46
C ALA A 10 -18.03 33.50 -19.34
N THR A 11 -18.10 32.17 -19.25
CA THR A 11 -17.26 31.37 -18.34
C THR A 11 -15.87 31.20 -18.93
N THR A 12 -14.99 32.18 -18.74
CA THR A 12 -13.55 32.06 -19.06
C THR A 12 -12.86 31.23 -17.98
N SER A 13 -12.82 29.90 -18.16
CA SER A 13 -12.03 29.00 -17.32
C SER A 13 -10.55 29.12 -17.69
N ALA A 14 -9.87 30.08 -17.09
CA ALA A 14 -8.42 30.22 -17.16
C ALA A 14 -7.78 29.09 -16.33
N SER A 15 -7.32 28.04 -17.01
CA SER A 15 -6.54 26.97 -16.41
C SER A 15 -5.14 27.49 -16.06
N VAL A 16 -5.01 28.02 -14.85
CA VAL A 16 -3.71 28.39 -14.26
C VAL A 16 -2.90 27.11 -14.09
N ARG A 17 -2.04 26.81 -15.06
CA ARG A 17 -0.99 25.80 -14.91
C ARG A 17 0.09 26.39 -14.01
N VAL A 18 -0.06 26.22 -12.70
CA VAL A 18 1.02 26.47 -11.75
C VAL A 18 2.13 25.47 -12.08
N ALA A 19 3.22 25.96 -12.66
CA ALA A 19 4.45 25.21 -12.81
C ALA A 19 4.96 24.86 -11.41
N THR A 20 4.64 23.65 -10.93
CA THR A 20 5.11 23.20 -9.62
C THR A 20 6.56 22.76 -9.78
N ASN A 21 7.48 23.62 -9.35
CA ASN A 21 8.86 23.24 -9.10
C ASN A 21 8.83 22.24 -7.93
N ARG A 22 8.68 20.95 -8.23
CA ARG A 22 8.53 19.93 -7.18
C ARG A 22 9.89 19.70 -6.54
N ARG A 23 10.09 20.30 -5.36
CA ARG A 23 11.14 19.87 -4.45
C ARG A 23 10.99 18.38 -4.16
N SER A 24 12.10 17.67 -3.99
CA SER A 24 12.06 16.31 -3.47
C SER A 24 11.44 16.33 -2.06
N PRO A 25 10.48 15.43 -1.75
CA PRO A 25 9.92 15.36 -0.41
C PRO A 25 11.00 15.05 0.62
N HIS A 26 10.80 15.52 1.85
CA HIS A 26 11.70 15.25 2.98
C HIS A 26 10.98 14.47 4.08
N ALA A 27 11.56 13.33 4.46
CA ALA A 27 11.13 12.51 5.57
C ALA A 27 12.16 12.54 6.71
N VAL A 28 11.66 12.59 7.95
CA VAL A 28 12.46 12.42 9.17
C VAL A 28 12.05 11.13 9.85
N VAL A 29 12.99 10.21 10.00
CA VAL A 29 12.80 8.91 10.68
C VAL A 29 13.37 9.02 12.09
N VAL A 30 12.55 8.72 13.10
CA VAL A 30 12.93 8.85 14.51
C VAL A 30 12.70 7.55 15.26
N GLY A 31 13.65 7.19 16.13
CA GLY A 31 13.60 6.00 16.98
C GLY A 31 14.52 4.89 16.50
N ASP A 32 14.13 3.64 16.73
CA ASP A 32 14.94 2.45 16.47
C ASP A 32 14.93 2.04 14.99
N HIS A 33 15.42 2.93 14.13
CA HIS A 33 15.52 2.71 12.69
C HIS A 33 16.61 1.70 12.29
N ARG A 34 17.36 1.16 13.26
CA ARG A 34 18.42 0.16 13.04
C ARG A 34 17.92 -1.27 13.18
N ALA A 35 16.68 -1.48 13.63
CA ALA A 35 16.08 -2.81 13.66
C ALA A 35 16.09 -3.45 12.26
N SER A 36 16.52 -4.72 12.18
CA SER A 36 16.73 -5.43 10.91
C SER A 36 15.46 -5.52 10.05
N GLU A 37 14.30 -5.67 10.69
CA GLU A 37 12.99 -5.73 10.04
C GLU A 37 12.60 -4.42 9.31
N PHE A 38 13.21 -3.29 9.67
CA PHE A 38 12.96 -2.00 9.02
C PHE A 38 13.84 -1.75 7.80
N ALA A 39 14.91 -2.52 7.60
CA ALA A 39 15.92 -2.25 6.59
C ALA A 39 15.33 -2.16 5.18
N ALA A 40 14.40 -3.03 4.81
CA ALA A 40 13.75 -3.01 3.51
C ALA A 40 12.83 -1.78 3.32
N ALA A 41 12.03 -1.46 4.34
CA ALA A 41 11.12 -0.32 4.33
C ALA A 41 11.86 1.02 4.23
N LEU A 42 12.96 1.17 4.98
CA LEU A 42 13.76 2.40 4.99
C LEU A 42 14.57 2.57 3.70
N ARG A 43 15.14 1.50 3.13
CA ARG A 43 15.77 1.58 1.80
C ARG A 43 14.77 2.04 0.74
N TRP A 44 13.57 1.44 0.71
CA TRP A 44 12.53 1.83 -0.24
C TRP A 44 12.16 3.32 -0.13
N LEU A 45 12.13 3.86 1.10
CA LEU A 45 11.87 5.27 1.38
C LEU A 45 13.00 6.16 0.87
N GLU A 46 14.25 5.79 1.16
CA GLU A 46 15.46 6.52 0.76
C GLU A 46 15.65 6.60 -0.75
N ASP A 47 15.20 5.59 -1.49
CA ASP A 47 15.21 5.60 -2.96
C ASP A 47 14.26 6.65 -3.57
N ARG A 48 13.37 7.26 -2.75
CA ARG A 48 12.26 8.11 -3.23
C ARG A 48 12.25 9.51 -2.66
N VAL A 49 12.76 9.68 -1.44
CA VAL A 49 12.72 10.96 -0.71
C VAL A 49 14.03 11.22 0.01
N VAL A 50 14.28 12.49 0.36
CA VAL A 50 15.39 12.80 1.26
C VAL A 50 15.02 12.29 2.65
N VAL A 51 15.91 11.54 3.29
CA VAL A 51 15.67 10.97 4.63
C VAL A 51 16.70 11.49 5.63
N THR A 52 16.24 12.01 6.76
CA THR A 52 17.07 12.29 7.94
C THR A 52 16.71 11.29 9.04
N ARG A 53 17.71 10.62 9.61
CA ARG A 53 17.54 9.62 10.67
C ARG A 53 17.97 10.18 12.02
N LEU A 54 17.18 9.93 13.05
CA LEU A 54 17.41 10.37 14.43
C LEU A 54 17.22 9.20 15.38
N ASP A 55 18.21 8.94 16.24
CA ASP A 55 18.17 7.82 17.20
C ASP A 55 17.14 8.05 18.33
N SER A 56 16.88 9.32 18.70
CA SER A 56 15.94 9.66 19.76
C SER A 56 15.01 10.81 19.37
N LEU A 57 13.88 10.89 20.08
CA LEU A 57 12.90 11.97 19.98
C LEU A 57 13.34 13.21 20.78
N ASP A 58 14.58 13.29 21.24
CA ASP A 58 15.05 14.48 21.93
C ASP A 58 14.92 15.67 20.98
N ALA A 59 13.98 16.53 21.35
CA ALA A 59 13.45 17.58 20.50
C ALA A 59 14.58 18.46 19.96
N SER A 60 15.66 18.64 20.72
CA SER A 60 16.82 19.43 20.32
C SER A 60 17.47 18.94 19.02
N ASN A 61 17.60 17.64 18.77
CA ASN A 61 18.27 17.13 17.57
C ASN A 61 17.35 17.12 16.33
N ALA A 62 16.06 16.82 16.52
CA ALA A 62 15.06 16.91 15.46
C ALA A 62 14.81 18.36 15.02
N TYR A 63 14.86 19.30 15.97
CA TYR A 63 14.78 20.73 15.67
C TYR A 63 15.98 21.20 14.87
N GLN A 64 17.21 20.80 15.23
CA GLN A 64 18.43 21.19 14.52
C GLN A 64 18.47 20.68 13.06
N ALA A 65 17.98 19.47 12.81
CA ALA A 65 17.84 18.95 11.44
C ALA A 65 16.83 19.75 10.59
N ALA A 66 15.78 20.29 11.22
CA ALA A 66 14.81 21.17 10.56
C ALA A 66 15.28 22.63 10.46
N LEU A 67 16.23 23.04 11.30
CA LEU A 67 16.81 24.39 11.32
C LEU A 67 17.69 24.70 10.10
N GLU A 68 18.02 23.70 9.26
CA GLU A 68 18.54 23.96 7.90
C GLU A 68 17.49 24.59 6.95
N GLY A 69 16.30 24.94 7.46
CA GLY A 69 15.25 25.61 6.70
C GLY A 69 14.48 24.69 5.75
N ARG A 70 14.72 23.37 5.83
CA ARG A 70 14.02 22.39 5.01
C ARG A 70 12.69 21.98 5.65
N PRO A 71 11.57 22.12 4.92
CA PRO A 71 10.26 21.70 5.41
C PRO A 71 10.17 20.18 5.42
N VAL A 72 9.71 19.63 6.55
CA VAL A 72 9.47 18.20 6.73
C VAL A 72 8.09 17.84 6.22
N ASP A 73 8.02 16.91 5.27
CA ASP A 73 6.75 16.44 4.68
C ASP A 73 6.21 15.18 5.40
N LEU A 74 7.11 14.33 5.93
CA LEU A 74 6.78 13.09 6.64
C LEU A 74 7.66 12.88 7.88
N LEU A 75 7.05 12.46 8.98
CA LEU A 75 7.68 11.94 10.18
C LEU A 75 7.37 10.45 10.29
N VAL A 76 8.41 9.61 10.35
CA VAL A 76 8.30 8.17 10.52
C VAL A 76 8.79 7.81 11.92
N LEU A 77 7.90 7.29 12.77
CA LEU A 77 8.23 6.80 14.11
C LEU A 77 8.61 5.32 14.02
N ALA A 78 9.91 5.03 13.98
CA ALA A 78 10.43 3.67 13.97
C ALA A 78 10.43 3.10 15.39
N GLN A 79 9.52 2.16 15.66
CA GLN A 79 9.36 1.52 16.96
C GLN A 79 9.42 0.00 16.80
N SER A 80 10.55 -0.60 17.19
CA SER A 80 10.72 -2.06 17.17
C SER A 80 10.03 -2.73 18.37
N ARG A 81 9.88 -2.01 19.50
CA ARG A 81 9.26 -2.49 20.74
C ARG A 81 8.26 -1.48 21.31
N PRO A 82 7.14 -1.92 21.91
CA PRO A 82 6.18 -1.04 22.56
C PRO A 82 6.84 -0.05 23.54
N GLY A 83 6.39 1.20 23.54
CA GLY A 83 6.82 2.22 24.48
C GLY A 83 8.18 2.88 24.24
N GLN A 84 8.89 2.60 23.12
CA GLN A 84 10.15 3.30 22.82
C GLN A 84 9.95 4.78 22.46
N VAL A 85 8.76 5.15 21.97
CA VAL A 85 8.42 6.52 21.59
C VAL A 85 7.44 7.08 22.61
N ASP A 86 7.94 8.03 23.40
CA ASP A 86 7.16 8.78 24.37
C ASP A 86 6.09 9.67 23.70
N ALA A 87 4.89 9.69 24.29
CA ALA A 87 3.75 10.45 23.77
C ALA A 87 3.96 11.96 23.88
N ASP A 88 4.62 12.44 24.94
CA ASP A 88 4.91 13.86 25.10
C ASP A 88 5.95 14.33 24.08
N ALA A 89 6.95 13.49 23.79
CA ALA A 89 7.93 13.73 22.75
C ALA A 89 7.28 13.82 21.36
N LEU A 90 6.34 12.92 21.06
CA LEU A 90 5.53 12.99 19.85
C LEU A 90 4.70 14.29 19.77
N ALA A 91 4.08 14.71 20.88
CA ALA A 91 3.34 15.97 20.94
C ALA A 91 4.24 17.20 20.70
N ARG A 92 5.50 17.17 21.16
CA ARG A 92 6.51 18.20 20.84
C ARG A 92 6.86 18.20 19.34
N LEU A 93 7.08 17.05 18.73
CA LEU A 93 7.33 16.95 17.28
C LEU A 93 6.16 17.50 16.46
N HIS A 94 4.92 17.19 16.83
CA HIS A 94 3.75 17.73 16.14
C HIS A 94 3.66 19.25 16.20
N ARG A 95 4.02 19.86 17.34
CA ARG A 95 4.07 21.33 17.45
C ARG A 95 5.17 21.93 16.60
N ALA A 96 6.31 21.26 16.48
CA ALA A 96 7.42 21.68 15.63
C ALA A 96 7.10 21.52 14.13
N PHE A 97 6.34 20.49 13.77
CA PHE A 97 6.03 20.13 12.37
C PHE A 97 4.52 19.95 12.16
N PRO A 98 3.71 21.03 12.28
CA PRO A 98 2.26 20.91 12.24
C PRO A 98 1.71 20.44 10.89
N LEU A 99 2.48 20.62 9.82
CA LEU A 99 2.11 20.20 8.46
C LEU A 99 2.69 18.84 8.06
N ALA A 100 3.68 18.33 8.81
CA ALA A 100 4.26 17.02 8.51
C ALA A 100 3.24 15.92 8.79
N ARG A 101 3.14 14.97 7.86
CA ARG A 101 2.39 13.73 8.11
C ARG A 101 3.18 12.88 9.08
N VAL A 102 2.49 12.12 9.92
CA VAL A 102 3.15 11.27 10.91
C VAL A 102 2.63 9.85 10.78
N VAL A 103 3.55 8.89 10.73
CA VAL A 103 3.25 7.47 10.59
C VAL A 103 4.16 6.66 11.49
N GLY A 104 3.65 5.58 12.08
CA GLY A 104 4.43 4.60 12.80
C GLY A 104 4.94 3.49 11.89
N LEU A 105 6.24 3.24 11.89
CA LEU A 105 6.87 2.04 11.35
C LEU A 105 7.10 1.06 12.50
N LEU A 106 6.32 -0.02 12.54
CA LEU A 106 6.21 -0.88 13.70
C LEU A 106 6.85 -2.24 13.49
N GLY A 107 7.62 -2.65 14.48
CA GLY A 107 8.22 -3.96 14.57
C GLY A 107 7.25 -5.06 14.96
N SER A 108 7.68 -6.31 14.80
CA SER A 108 6.90 -7.51 15.14
C SER A 108 6.42 -7.56 16.59
N TRP A 109 7.09 -6.90 17.53
CA TRP A 109 6.69 -6.82 18.94
C TRP A 109 5.60 -5.79 19.21
N CYS A 110 5.33 -4.88 18.27
CA CYS A 110 4.34 -3.82 18.41
C CYS A 110 2.95 -4.21 17.91
N GLU A 111 2.79 -5.33 17.21
CA GLU A 111 1.51 -5.78 16.64
C GLU A 111 0.47 -6.10 17.73
N GLY A 112 0.91 -6.58 18.89
CA GLY A 112 0.05 -6.87 20.05
C GLY A 112 -0.38 -5.64 20.86
N GLU A 113 0.26 -4.48 20.64
CA GLU A 113 0.07 -3.29 21.48
C GLU A 113 -1.37 -2.75 21.43
N THR A 114 -2.10 -2.99 20.35
CA THR A 114 -3.51 -2.60 20.21
C THR A 114 -4.41 -3.27 21.26
N ARG A 115 -4.01 -4.43 21.82
CA ARG A 115 -4.80 -5.16 22.82
C ARG A 115 -4.49 -4.76 24.25
N SER A 116 -3.21 -4.49 24.55
CA SER A 116 -2.73 -4.38 25.94
C SER A 116 -1.83 -3.17 26.20
N GLY A 117 -1.56 -2.35 25.20
CA GLY A 117 -0.68 -1.19 25.31
C GLY A 117 -1.41 0.14 25.12
N THR A 118 -0.65 1.19 24.90
CA THR A 118 -1.14 2.57 24.79
C THR A 118 -0.66 3.16 23.46
N PRO A 119 -1.24 2.75 22.32
CA PRO A 119 -0.81 3.22 21.02
C PRO A 119 -1.00 4.73 20.89
N TRP A 120 -0.14 5.39 20.09
CA TRP A 120 -0.26 6.84 19.90
C TRP A 120 -1.59 7.22 19.25
N PRO A 121 -2.34 8.18 19.83
CA PRO A 121 -3.64 8.56 19.30
C PRO A 121 -3.48 9.29 17.95
N GLY A 122 -4.25 8.85 16.96
CA GLY A 122 -4.35 9.52 15.66
C GLY A 122 -3.10 9.42 14.77
N VAL A 123 -2.17 8.53 15.09
CA VAL A 123 -1.02 8.19 14.23
C VAL A 123 -1.31 6.87 13.53
N PRO A 124 -1.37 6.81 12.19
CA PRO A 124 -1.42 5.56 11.44
C PRO A 124 -0.24 4.66 11.84
N ARG A 125 -0.55 3.42 12.18
CA ARG A 125 0.39 2.43 12.69
C ARG A 125 0.56 1.33 11.65
N LEU A 126 1.69 1.31 10.98
CA LEU A 126 1.98 0.38 9.89
C LEU A 126 3.01 -0.64 10.35
N ALA A 127 2.67 -1.91 10.30
CA ALA A 127 3.66 -2.97 10.50
C ALA A 127 4.72 -2.91 9.38
N TRP A 128 5.95 -3.28 9.70
CA TRP A 128 7.09 -3.15 8.79
C TRP A 128 6.87 -3.83 7.43
N HIS A 129 6.19 -4.98 7.40
CA HIS A 129 5.87 -5.73 6.17
C HIS A 129 4.76 -5.08 5.33
N GLN A 130 3.92 -4.24 5.92
CA GLN A 130 2.86 -3.48 5.23
C GLN A 130 3.29 -2.06 4.86
N PHE A 131 4.36 -1.55 5.48
CA PHE A 131 4.77 -0.14 5.41
C PHE A 131 4.91 0.36 3.98
N VAL A 132 5.63 -0.37 3.12
CA VAL A 132 5.89 0.04 1.73
C VAL A 132 4.60 0.19 0.93
N THR A 133 3.77 -0.85 0.88
CA THR A 133 2.53 -0.85 0.10
C THR A 133 1.56 0.24 0.57
N ARG A 134 1.48 0.45 1.88
CA ARG A 134 0.63 1.49 2.49
C ARG A 134 1.14 2.89 2.21
N LEU A 135 2.42 3.13 2.46
CA LEU A 135 3.00 4.45 2.30
C LEU A 135 3.03 4.88 0.83
N GLU A 136 3.28 3.95 -0.08
CA GLU A 136 3.20 4.18 -1.53
C GLU A 136 1.80 4.64 -1.95
N ARG A 137 0.77 3.90 -1.52
CA ARG A 137 -0.64 4.20 -1.84
C ARG A 137 -1.09 5.53 -1.28
N GLU A 138 -0.68 5.85 -0.06
CA GLU A 138 -1.25 6.97 0.67
C GLU A 138 -0.46 8.28 0.52
N TRP A 139 0.87 8.19 0.37
CA TRP A 139 1.73 9.38 0.24
C TRP A 139 2.12 9.72 -1.19
N LEU A 140 2.57 8.70 -1.92
CA LEU A 140 3.28 8.90 -3.19
C LEU A 140 2.36 8.83 -4.39
N ALA A 141 1.24 8.09 -4.27
CA ALA A 141 0.22 8.09 -5.30
C ALA A 141 -0.39 9.49 -5.45
N PRO A 142 -0.69 9.96 -6.68
CA PRO A 142 -1.32 11.25 -6.91
C PRO A 142 -2.66 11.30 -6.18
N SER A 143 -2.68 11.96 -5.02
CA SER A 143 -3.86 11.97 -4.16
C SER A 143 -4.96 12.78 -4.83
N GLY A 144 -6.07 12.12 -5.19
CA GLY A 144 -7.34 12.81 -5.34
C GLY A 144 -7.79 13.40 -3.99
N PRO A 145 -8.76 14.33 -3.98
CA PRO A 145 -9.23 15.03 -2.77
C PRO A 145 -9.78 14.13 -1.63
N LEU A 146 -9.85 12.82 -1.82
CA LEU A 146 -10.47 11.84 -0.92
C LEU A 146 -9.51 10.75 -0.41
N ALA A 147 -8.19 10.93 -0.54
CA ALA A 147 -7.23 9.96 0.01
C ALA A 147 -7.40 9.79 1.53
N THR A 148 -7.14 8.60 2.08
CA THR A 148 -7.19 8.32 3.54
C THR A 148 -6.31 9.26 4.38
N TRP A 149 -5.35 9.92 3.74
CA TRP A 149 -4.48 10.94 4.33
C TRP A 149 -5.05 12.36 4.38
N SER A 150 -6.13 12.66 3.65
CA SER A 150 -6.86 13.91 3.82
C SER A 150 -7.76 13.88 5.06
N LEU A 151 -7.98 12.70 5.66
CA LEU A 151 -8.76 12.57 6.88
C LEU A 151 -8.10 13.30 8.06
N PRO A 152 -8.91 13.86 8.98
CA PRO A 152 -8.42 14.42 10.22
C PRO A 152 -7.59 13.40 11.02
N ARG A 153 -6.67 13.89 11.85
CA ARG A 153 -5.89 13.02 12.73
C ARG A 153 -6.74 12.21 13.70
N THR A 154 -7.92 12.73 14.04
CA THR A 154 -8.92 12.06 14.88
C THR A 154 -9.67 10.94 14.15
N ALA A 155 -9.46 10.76 12.85
CA ALA A 155 -10.10 9.70 12.08
C ALA A 155 -9.66 8.32 12.58
N THR A 156 -10.67 7.51 12.86
CA THR A 156 -10.54 6.13 13.30
C THR A 156 -10.15 5.21 12.13
N ASN A 157 -9.81 3.95 12.43
CA ASN A 157 -9.60 2.95 11.39
C ASN A 157 -10.87 2.69 10.56
N ALA A 158 -12.06 2.81 11.17
CA ALA A 158 -13.32 2.69 10.45
C ALA A 158 -13.52 3.83 9.45
N ASP A 159 -13.18 5.07 9.83
CA ASP A 159 -13.25 6.23 8.93
C ASP A 159 -12.28 6.08 7.75
N ARG A 160 -11.06 5.57 8.02
CA ARG A 160 -10.06 5.30 6.98
C ARG A 160 -10.52 4.23 6.01
N LEU A 161 -11.10 3.13 6.52
CA LEU A 161 -11.66 2.08 5.69
C LEU A 161 -12.83 2.58 4.83
N ALA A 162 -13.72 3.40 5.40
CA ALA A 162 -14.83 4.00 4.66
C ALA A 162 -14.33 4.93 3.54
N ALA A 163 -13.33 5.76 3.83
CA ALA A 163 -12.73 6.66 2.86
C ALA A 163 -12.00 5.90 1.74
N SER A 164 -11.23 4.86 2.08
CA SER A 164 -10.51 4.06 1.07
C SER A 164 -11.50 3.43 0.09
N ARG A 165 -12.61 2.87 0.59
CA ARG A 165 -13.69 2.30 -0.21
C ARG A 165 -14.43 3.32 -1.06
N ALA A 166 -14.68 4.51 -0.55
CA ALA A 166 -15.34 5.57 -1.32
C ALA A 166 -14.52 6.00 -2.55
N THR A 167 -13.19 5.84 -2.50
CA THR A 167 -12.30 6.14 -3.63
C THR A 167 -12.00 4.96 -4.53
N HIS A 168 -12.31 3.74 -4.09
CA HIS A 168 -12.05 2.53 -4.86
C HIS A 168 -12.92 2.52 -6.11
N ARG A 169 -12.27 2.45 -7.28
CA ARG A 169 -12.95 2.31 -8.56
C ARG A 169 -12.64 0.91 -9.10
N PRO A 170 -13.66 0.10 -9.41
CA PRO A 170 -13.46 -1.18 -10.06
C PRO A 170 -12.64 -0.96 -11.33
N ILE A 171 -11.56 -1.71 -11.43
CA ILE A 171 -10.73 -1.70 -12.62
C ILE A 171 -11.34 -2.76 -13.55
N GLY A 172 -11.39 -2.48 -14.86
CA GLY A 172 -11.93 -3.45 -15.83
C GLY A 172 -11.20 -4.80 -15.75
N SER A 173 -11.64 -5.80 -16.53
CA SER A 173 -11.11 -7.17 -16.48
C SER A 173 -9.57 -7.24 -16.37
N ARG A 174 -9.07 -7.86 -15.28
CA ARG A 174 -7.64 -7.90 -14.91
C ARG A 174 -6.93 -9.21 -15.23
N GLY A 175 -7.65 -10.33 -15.33
CA GLY A 175 -7.09 -11.66 -15.58
C GLY A 175 -7.64 -12.73 -14.65
N LEU A 176 -6.94 -13.87 -14.58
CA LEU A 176 -7.25 -15.01 -13.71
C LEU A 176 -6.30 -15.06 -12.51
N ALA A 177 -6.86 -14.96 -11.30
CA ALA A 177 -6.16 -15.25 -10.06
C ALA A 177 -6.46 -16.68 -9.58
N VAL A 178 -5.43 -17.49 -9.38
CA VAL A 178 -5.56 -18.76 -8.66
C VAL A 178 -5.50 -18.45 -7.17
N VAL A 179 -6.51 -18.88 -6.42
CA VAL A 179 -6.58 -18.65 -4.98
C VAL A 179 -6.43 -19.98 -4.25
N ARG A 180 -5.29 -20.18 -3.59
CA ARG A 180 -5.06 -21.29 -2.68
C ARG A 180 -5.55 -20.87 -1.29
N ALA A 181 -6.59 -21.53 -0.78
CA ALA A 181 -7.07 -21.34 0.59
C ALA A 181 -7.42 -22.68 1.23
N SER A 182 -7.20 -22.80 2.54
CA SER A 182 -7.48 -24.03 3.30
C SER A 182 -8.98 -24.30 3.48
N GLN A 183 -9.79 -23.25 3.51
CA GLN A 183 -11.23 -23.31 3.72
C GLN A 183 -11.98 -22.61 2.57
N PHE A 184 -13.10 -23.20 2.16
CA PHE A 184 -13.92 -22.64 1.08
C PHE A 184 -14.47 -21.24 1.42
N ALA A 185 -14.88 -21.00 2.67
CA ALA A 185 -15.38 -19.70 3.10
C ALA A 185 -14.34 -18.58 2.95
N VAL A 186 -13.05 -18.88 3.18
CA VAL A 186 -11.96 -17.91 2.96
C VAL A 186 -11.79 -17.62 1.47
N TYR A 187 -11.84 -18.66 0.63
CA TYR A 187 -11.85 -18.48 -0.82
C TYR A 187 -13.04 -17.63 -1.28
N GLU A 188 -14.25 -17.89 -0.79
CA GLU A 188 -15.46 -17.15 -1.19
C GLU A 188 -15.34 -15.65 -0.87
N GLY A 189 -14.81 -15.31 0.31
CA GLY A 189 -14.54 -13.92 0.66
C GLY A 189 -13.47 -13.25 -0.23
N LEU A 190 -12.41 -13.98 -0.57
CA LEU A 190 -11.38 -13.52 -1.50
C LEU A 190 -11.92 -13.39 -2.93
N ASP A 191 -12.73 -14.34 -3.39
CA ASP A 191 -13.36 -14.35 -4.72
C ASP A 191 -14.27 -13.13 -4.89
N ALA A 192 -15.19 -12.90 -3.95
CA ALA A 192 -16.06 -11.73 -3.98
C ALA A 192 -15.27 -10.42 -4.05
N SER A 193 -14.19 -10.34 -3.27
CA SER A 193 -13.30 -9.19 -3.20
C SER A 193 -12.53 -8.96 -4.50
N LEU A 194 -11.91 -10.00 -5.05
CA LEU A 194 -11.12 -9.93 -6.28
C LEU A 194 -12.00 -9.69 -7.51
N ARG A 195 -13.18 -10.31 -7.57
CA ARG A 195 -14.18 -10.07 -8.64
C ARG A 195 -14.69 -8.65 -8.65
N SER A 196 -14.86 -8.03 -7.47
CA SER A 196 -15.26 -6.63 -7.36
C SER A 196 -14.24 -5.65 -8.00
N ASP A 197 -13.00 -6.12 -8.15
CA ASP A 197 -11.87 -5.40 -8.74
C ASP A 197 -11.49 -5.92 -10.16
N GLY A 198 -12.36 -6.75 -10.77
CA GLY A 198 -12.24 -7.17 -12.16
C GLY A 198 -11.46 -8.47 -12.41
N TRP A 199 -11.07 -9.19 -11.36
CA TRP A 199 -10.42 -10.49 -11.50
C TRP A 199 -11.43 -11.62 -11.70
N SER A 200 -11.09 -12.59 -12.53
CA SER A 200 -11.67 -13.93 -12.44
C SER A 200 -10.87 -14.72 -11.41
N THR A 201 -11.51 -15.58 -10.62
CA THR A 201 -10.78 -16.44 -9.68
C THR A 201 -11.15 -17.91 -9.81
N VAL A 202 -10.21 -18.76 -9.42
CA VAL A 202 -10.41 -20.20 -9.28
C VAL A 202 -9.86 -20.66 -7.94
N TRP A 203 -10.64 -21.46 -7.22
CA TRP A 203 -10.20 -22.06 -5.97
C TRP A 203 -9.26 -23.24 -6.24
N TRP A 204 -8.07 -23.17 -5.69
CA TRP A 204 -7.22 -24.33 -5.52
C TRP A 204 -7.42 -24.92 -4.13
N ALA A 205 -8.32 -25.91 -4.05
CA ALA A 205 -8.65 -26.59 -2.80
C ALA A 205 -7.49 -27.44 -2.26
N PRO A 206 -7.45 -27.69 -0.93
CA PRO A 206 -6.43 -28.56 -0.34
C PRO A 206 -6.47 -29.96 -0.93
N HIS A 207 -5.28 -30.54 -1.14
CA HIS A 207 -5.09 -31.89 -1.69
C HIS A 207 -5.55 -32.10 -3.13
N SER A 208 -6.17 -31.08 -3.76
CA SER A 208 -6.46 -31.14 -5.19
C SER A 208 -5.17 -30.98 -6.00
N PRO A 209 -4.89 -31.87 -6.96
CA PRO A 209 -3.78 -31.66 -7.87
C PRO A 209 -4.02 -30.37 -8.65
N LEU A 210 -3.01 -29.50 -8.71
CA LEU A 210 -3.11 -28.33 -9.57
C LEU A 210 -2.99 -28.81 -11.02
N GLN A 211 -4.07 -28.69 -11.78
CA GLN A 211 -3.95 -28.79 -13.22
C GLN A 211 -3.17 -27.56 -13.71
N ARG A 212 -2.29 -27.71 -14.70
CA ARG A 212 -1.58 -26.56 -15.27
C ARG A 212 -2.60 -25.57 -15.82
N VAL A 213 -2.77 -24.46 -15.12
CA VAL A 213 -3.61 -23.34 -15.53
C VAL A 213 -2.69 -22.17 -15.79
N ARG A 214 -2.92 -21.47 -16.89
CA ARG A 214 -2.29 -20.16 -17.11
C ARG A 214 -2.98 -19.16 -16.19
N ALA A 215 -2.33 -18.84 -15.08
CA ALA A 215 -2.76 -17.84 -14.13
C ALA A 215 -2.01 -16.53 -14.37
N ASP A 216 -2.68 -15.40 -14.16
CA ASP A 216 -2.05 -14.08 -14.15
C ASP A 216 -1.55 -13.71 -12.75
N ALA A 217 -2.09 -14.34 -11.69
CA ALA A 217 -1.61 -14.20 -10.33
C ALA A 217 -1.91 -15.45 -9.49
N LEU A 218 -1.10 -15.67 -8.44
CA LEU A 218 -1.36 -16.63 -7.37
C LEU A 218 -1.58 -15.88 -6.06
N VAL A 219 -2.71 -16.13 -5.39
CA VAL A 219 -2.96 -15.68 -4.02
C VAL A 219 -2.96 -16.91 -3.13
N TRP A 220 -2.02 -16.97 -2.19
CA TRP A 220 -1.83 -18.11 -1.28
C TRP A 220 -2.18 -17.71 0.14
N ASP A 221 -3.35 -18.13 0.62
CA ASP A 221 -3.80 -17.90 1.98
C ASP A 221 -3.33 -19.02 2.93
N LEU A 222 -2.49 -18.64 3.89
CA LEU A 222 -2.01 -19.48 4.98
C LEU A 222 -2.81 -19.20 6.25
N ALA A 223 -3.33 -20.25 6.87
CA ALA A 223 -3.88 -20.15 8.22
C ALA A 223 -2.76 -19.94 9.26
N THR A 224 -1.69 -20.73 9.14
CA THR A 224 -0.49 -20.69 9.96
C THR A 224 0.73 -20.97 9.09
N ILE A 225 1.90 -20.47 9.50
CA ILE A 225 3.17 -20.81 8.86
C ILE A 225 3.71 -22.04 9.58
N GLY A 226 3.80 -23.16 8.85
CA GLY A 226 4.28 -24.43 9.39
C GLY A 226 5.25 -25.12 8.42
N ASN A 227 5.91 -26.16 8.92
CA ASN A 227 7.07 -26.78 8.25
C ASN A 227 6.79 -27.29 6.82
N GLY A 228 5.54 -27.57 6.44
CA GLY A 228 5.20 -28.03 5.08
C GLY A 228 4.73 -26.95 4.11
N GLU A 229 4.35 -25.76 4.60
CA GLU A 229 3.71 -24.74 3.76
C GLU A 229 4.69 -24.10 2.77
N LEU A 230 5.93 -23.88 3.21
CA LEU A 230 6.97 -23.33 2.35
C LEU A 230 7.32 -24.28 1.20
N ASP A 231 7.40 -25.59 1.48
CA ASP A 231 7.70 -26.59 0.45
C ASP A 231 6.51 -26.80 -0.50
N ALA A 232 5.28 -26.76 0.02
CA ALA A 232 4.08 -26.76 -0.80
C ALA A 232 4.03 -25.52 -1.72
N PHE A 233 4.41 -24.35 -1.20
CA PHE A 233 4.51 -23.12 -1.98
C PHE A 233 5.58 -23.21 -3.07
N ARG A 234 6.79 -23.73 -2.76
CA ARG A 234 7.83 -23.97 -3.78
C ARG A 234 7.37 -24.92 -4.86
N MET A 235 6.67 -25.99 -4.50
CA MET A 235 6.09 -26.93 -5.47
C MET A 235 5.08 -26.22 -6.38
N ALA A 236 4.23 -25.38 -5.81
CA ALA A 236 3.24 -24.62 -6.54
C ALA A 236 3.85 -23.61 -7.52
N ARG A 237 4.90 -22.89 -7.10
CA ARG A 237 5.60 -21.92 -7.96
C ARG A 237 6.10 -22.58 -9.25
N ARG A 238 6.65 -23.80 -9.15
CA ARG A 238 7.09 -24.61 -10.31
C ARG A 238 5.97 -25.02 -11.27
N MET A 239 4.71 -24.93 -10.85
CA MET A 239 3.55 -25.29 -11.68
C MET A 239 2.91 -24.07 -12.35
N LEU A 240 3.19 -22.87 -11.85
CA LEU A 240 2.60 -21.59 -12.26
C LEU A 240 3.71 -20.61 -12.67
N ASP A 241 4.69 -21.09 -13.44
CA ASP A 241 6.08 -20.60 -13.46
C ASP A 241 6.29 -19.09 -13.67
N ASP A 242 5.32 -18.35 -14.22
CA ASP A 242 5.47 -16.89 -14.43
C ASP A 242 4.51 -16.01 -13.63
N ALA A 243 3.50 -16.59 -12.97
CA ALA A 243 2.49 -15.80 -12.28
C ALA A 243 3.06 -15.21 -10.97
N PRO A 244 3.00 -13.88 -10.75
CA PRO A 244 3.37 -13.31 -9.46
C PRO A 244 2.55 -13.92 -8.33
N ALA A 245 3.23 -14.30 -7.26
CA ALA A 245 2.62 -14.95 -6.11
C ALA A 245 2.58 -14.01 -4.90
N ILE A 246 1.39 -13.86 -4.31
CA ILE A 246 1.19 -13.13 -3.07
C ILE A 246 0.83 -14.13 -1.98
N VAL A 247 1.58 -14.13 -0.90
CA VAL A 247 1.30 -14.97 0.28
C VAL A 247 0.58 -14.12 1.32
N ILE A 248 -0.54 -14.62 1.85
CA ILE A 248 -1.26 -14.02 2.97
C ILE A 248 -1.04 -14.91 4.18
N ALA A 249 -0.31 -14.43 5.19
CA ALA A 249 0.15 -15.26 6.31
C ALA A 249 -0.30 -14.71 7.66
N GLY A 250 -0.57 -15.59 8.62
CA GLY A 250 -0.82 -15.19 10.01
C GLY A 250 0.49 -14.83 10.72
N PHE A 251 0.70 -13.53 11.01
CA PHE A 251 1.83 -13.03 11.79
C PHE A 251 3.23 -13.47 11.31
N PRO A 252 3.57 -13.30 10.00
CA PRO A 252 4.88 -13.65 9.49
C PRO A 252 5.98 -12.87 10.22
N ARG A 253 6.97 -13.58 10.75
CA ARG A 253 8.19 -12.97 11.26
C ARG A 253 9.12 -12.62 10.10
N LEU A 254 10.23 -11.95 10.41
CA LEU A 254 11.22 -11.56 9.41
C LEU A 254 11.73 -12.78 8.62
N ASP A 255 12.05 -13.87 9.31
CA ASP A 255 12.56 -15.10 8.69
C ASP A 255 11.51 -15.75 7.78
N ASP A 256 10.23 -15.74 8.18
CA ASP A 256 9.14 -16.25 7.35
C ASP A 256 8.99 -15.43 6.07
N HIS A 257 9.00 -14.10 6.21
CA HIS A 257 8.89 -13.19 5.08
C HIS A 257 10.06 -13.38 4.10
N GLN A 258 11.28 -13.53 4.62
CA GLN A 258 12.47 -13.80 3.82
C GLN A 258 12.36 -15.16 3.12
N ALA A 259 11.99 -16.21 3.84
CA ALA A 259 11.87 -17.56 3.29
C ALA A 259 10.85 -17.64 2.14
N PHE A 260 9.68 -17.00 2.27
CA PHE A 260 8.71 -16.94 1.18
C PHE A 260 9.17 -16.07 0.01
N SER A 261 9.84 -14.95 0.28
CA SER A 261 10.40 -14.09 -0.76
C SER A 261 11.46 -14.84 -1.59
N GLU A 262 12.37 -15.55 -0.92
CA GLU A 262 13.38 -16.41 -1.55
C GLU A 262 12.78 -17.59 -2.31
N ALA A 263 11.64 -18.11 -1.85
CA ALA A 263 10.87 -19.11 -2.56
C ALA A 263 10.09 -18.56 -3.78
N GLY A 264 10.19 -17.26 -4.08
CA GLY A 264 9.59 -16.63 -5.25
C GLY A 264 8.22 -16.01 -4.98
N ALA A 265 7.87 -15.70 -3.73
CA ALA A 265 6.77 -14.81 -3.43
C ALA A 265 7.14 -13.38 -3.86
N ALA A 266 6.25 -12.75 -4.62
CA ALA A 266 6.39 -11.36 -5.02
C ALA A 266 5.93 -10.38 -3.93
N SER A 267 5.09 -10.84 -2.99
CA SER A 267 4.67 -10.08 -1.80
C SER A 267 4.22 -11.03 -0.69
N VAL A 268 4.44 -10.64 0.57
CA VAL A 268 3.93 -11.35 1.76
C VAL A 268 3.11 -10.35 2.58
N ILE A 269 1.85 -10.67 2.84
CA ILE A 269 0.90 -9.82 3.54
C ILE A 269 0.50 -10.51 4.85
N ALA A 270 0.70 -9.84 5.99
CA ALA A 270 0.28 -10.37 7.28
C ALA A 270 -1.23 -10.21 7.50
N LYS A 271 -1.84 -11.17 8.20
CA LYS A 271 -3.17 -11.05 8.80
C LYS A 271 -3.07 -10.35 10.16
N PRO A 272 -4.00 -9.44 10.51
CA PRO A 272 -5.07 -8.92 9.66
C PRO A 272 -4.53 -7.96 8.60
N TYR A 273 -5.15 -7.96 7.42
CA TYR A 273 -4.83 -7.06 6.32
C TYR A 273 -6.07 -6.29 5.86
N GLU A 274 -5.87 -5.16 5.19
CA GLU A 274 -6.95 -4.53 4.43
C GLU A 274 -6.95 -5.07 3.00
N LEU A 275 -8.15 -5.27 2.44
CA LEU A 275 -8.28 -5.75 1.06
C LEU A 275 -7.50 -4.86 0.08
N ASP A 276 -7.48 -3.55 0.31
CA ASP A 276 -6.78 -2.60 -0.55
C ASP A 276 -5.27 -2.86 -0.60
N ASP A 277 -4.68 -3.54 0.38
CA ASP A 277 -3.26 -3.95 0.36
C ASP A 277 -3.02 -5.12 -0.59
N LEU A 278 -3.94 -6.08 -0.60
CA LEU A 278 -3.92 -7.20 -1.54
C LEU A 278 -4.12 -6.69 -2.97
N LEU A 279 -5.14 -5.85 -3.19
CA LEU A 279 -5.45 -5.32 -4.52
C LEU A 279 -4.34 -4.41 -5.05
N ALA A 280 -3.77 -3.55 -4.20
CA ALA A 280 -2.62 -2.73 -4.60
C ALA A 280 -1.39 -3.60 -4.94
N SER A 281 -1.15 -4.65 -4.16
CA SER A 281 -0.06 -5.60 -4.45
C SER A 281 -0.27 -6.31 -5.78
N LEU A 282 -1.50 -6.77 -6.07
CA LEU A 282 -1.84 -7.38 -7.37
C LEU A 282 -1.66 -6.39 -8.51
N ALA A 283 -2.19 -5.19 -8.40
CA ALA A 283 -2.12 -4.16 -9.44
C ALA A 283 -0.67 -3.78 -9.79
N ARG A 284 0.22 -3.72 -8.79
CA ARG A 284 1.66 -3.46 -9.00
C ARG A 284 2.36 -4.60 -9.73
N LEU A 285 1.98 -5.83 -9.41
CA LEU A 285 2.64 -7.04 -9.94
C LEU A 285 2.08 -7.49 -11.30
N THR A 286 0.90 -7.01 -11.67
CA THR A 286 0.23 -7.34 -12.94
C THR A 286 -0.15 -6.06 -13.71
N PRO A 287 0.84 -5.30 -14.23
CA PRO A 287 0.56 -4.11 -15.01
C PRO A 287 -0.35 -4.46 -16.19
N ARG A 288 -1.37 -3.64 -16.42
CA ARG A 288 -2.34 -3.87 -17.49
C ARG A 288 -1.61 -3.99 -18.83
N SER A 289 -1.82 -5.08 -19.54
CA SER A 289 -1.45 -5.20 -20.96
C SER A 289 -2.47 -4.43 -21.81
N ASP A 290 -2.64 -3.13 -21.55
CA ASP A 290 -3.51 -2.27 -22.38
C ASP A 290 -3.01 -2.13 -23.82
N ALA A 291 -1.74 -2.45 -24.06
CA ALA A 291 -1.09 -2.36 -25.37
C ALA A 291 -1.68 -3.29 -26.46
N VAL A 292 -2.46 -4.33 -26.11
CA VAL A 292 -2.95 -5.30 -27.12
C VAL A 292 -4.31 -4.88 -27.73
N ARG A 293 -5.09 -4.00 -27.09
CA ARG A 293 -6.42 -3.61 -27.63
C ARG A 293 -6.41 -2.34 -28.47
N GLU A 294 -5.44 -1.45 -28.30
CA GLU A 294 -5.40 -0.21 -29.09
C GLU A 294 -4.84 -0.42 -30.52
N SER A 295 -4.06 -1.47 -30.76
CA SER A 295 -3.56 -1.82 -32.10
C SER A 295 -4.61 -2.46 -33.01
N ALA A 296 -5.77 -2.89 -32.49
CA ALA A 296 -6.85 -3.48 -33.29
C ALA A 296 -7.90 -2.45 -33.75
N ALA A 297 -7.82 -1.19 -33.30
CA ALA A 297 -8.80 -0.15 -33.58
C ALA A 297 -8.29 0.94 -34.54
N SER A 298 -7.34 0.63 -35.42
CA SER A 298 -6.99 1.54 -36.54
C SER A 298 -7.94 1.27 -37.72
N PRO A 299 -8.84 2.21 -38.09
CA PRO A 299 -9.71 2.01 -39.24
C PRO A 299 -8.88 2.10 -40.51
N ARG A 300 -8.90 1.05 -41.33
CA ARG A 300 -8.47 1.13 -42.73
C ARG A 300 -9.42 2.08 -43.46
N LEU A 301 -9.09 3.37 -43.51
CA LEU A 301 -9.62 4.29 -44.49
C LEU A 301 -9.13 3.85 -45.88
N SER A 302 -9.91 2.99 -46.55
CA SER A 302 -9.68 2.73 -47.97
C SER A 302 -10.05 4.01 -48.74
N ARG A 303 -9.04 4.68 -49.29
CA ARG A 303 -9.23 5.56 -50.44
C ARG A 303 -9.77 4.71 -51.59
N ARG A 304 -11.04 4.94 -51.96
CA ARG A 304 -11.54 4.60 -53.30
C ARG A 304 -11.47 5.88 -54.13
N THR A 305 -10.41 5.96 -54.93
CA THR A 305 -10.37 6.75 -56.17
C THR A 305 -10.96 5.89 -57.28
N ALA A 306 -12.09 6.32 -57.82
CA ALA A 306 -12.49 6.28 -59.24
C ALA A 306 -13.91 6.86 -59.32
#